data_AF-A0A841RAR0-F1
#
_entry.id   AF-A0A841RAR0-F1
#
_cell.length_a   1.000
_cell.length_b   1.000
_cell.length_c   1.000
_cell.angle_alpha   90.00
_cell.angle_beta   90.00
_cell.angle_gamma   90.00
#
_symmetry.space_group_name_H-M   'P 1'
#
loop_
_entity.id
_entity.type
_entity.pdbx_description
1 polymer ?
#
loop_
_entity_poly.entity_id
_entity_poly.type
_entity_poly.pdbx_seq_one_letter_code
_entity_poly.pdbx_strand_id
1 'polypeptide(L)'
;MEKSGPARNIILFSLYFLFLWAGQLSSGQAALRGVFLNYWTALMYLCLFFRGFIWILILKKMDLIKAYALSSVNFLIVPLLSRFFLKENLELKYLLGASLIIPGILLFALGEKRQSSAGVKAVRS
;
A
#
# COMPACT_ATOMS: atom_id res chain seq x y z
N MET A 1 0.43 -24.70 16.52
CA MET A 1 1.38 -23.87 17.28
C MET A 1 2.64 -23.83 16.44
N GLU A 2 2.94 -22.79 15.67
CA GLU A 2 3.83 -21.70 16.12
C GLU A 2 3.85 -20.56 15.09
N LYS A 3 4.00 -19.33 15.59
CA LYS A 3 4.29 -18.07 14.85
C LYS A 3 3.18 -17.43 14.02
N SER A 4 2.05 -17.12 14.65
CA SER A 4 1.34 -15.84 14.37
C SER A 4 2.12 -14.63 14.91
N GLY A 5 3.41 -14.56 14.60
CA GLY A 5 4.26 -13.44 15.01
C GLY A 5 4.12 -12.24 14.07
N PRO A 6 4.33 -11.01 14.55
CA PRO A 6 4.38 -9.79 13.72
C PRO A 6 5.34 -9.93 12.54
N ALA A 7 6.40 -10.74 12.69
CA ALA A 7 7.36 -11.06 11.64
C ALA A 7 6.73 -11.62 10.35
N ARG A 8 5.68 -12.45 10.44
CA ARG A 8 5.03 -13.02 9.25
C ARG A 8 4.26 -11.97 8.45
N ASN A 9 3.64 -11.01 9.14
CA ASN A 9 2.93 -9.91 8.48
C ASN A 9 3.94 -8.95 7.82
N ILE A 10 5.05 -8.68 8.50
CA ILE A 10 6.16 -7.88 7.93
C ILE A 10 6.70 -8.55 6.67
N ILE A 11 6.92 -9.88 6.67
CA ILE A 11 7.36 -10.62 5.48
C ILE A 11 6.37 -10.49 4.32
N LEU A 12 5.05 -10.61 4.59
CA LEU A 12 4.02 -10.45 3.55
C LEU A 12 4.01 -9.04 2.95
N PHE A 13 4.18 -8.00 3.78
CA PHE A 13 4.29 -6.62 3.31
C PHE A 13 5.59 -6.39 2.53
N SER A 14 6.74 -6.88 3.01
CA SER A 14 8.02 -6.80 2.30
C SER A 14 7.94 -7.49 0.95
N LEU A 15 7.32 -8.67 0.89
CA LEU A 15 7.13 -9.41 -0.37
C LEU A 15 6.19 -8.65 -1.32
N TYR A 16 5.09 -8.08 -0.80
CA TYR A 16 4.20 -7.23 -1.57
C TYR A 16 4.92 -6.01 -2.17
N PHE A 17 5.75 -5.33 -1.39
CA PHE A 17 6.57 -4.20 -1.87
C PHE A 17 7.61 -4.65 -2.90
N LEU A 18 8.24 -5.81 -2.71
CA LEU A 18 9.21 -6.35 -3.66
C LEU A 18 8.56 -6.62 -5.02
N PHE A 19 7.38 -7.25 -5.04
CA PHE A 19 6.63 -7.47 -6.28
C PHE A 19 6.12 -6.17 -6.91
N LEU A 20 5.77 -5.17 -6.10
CA LEU A 20 5.41 -3.84 -6.59
C LEU A 20 6.58 -3.19 -7.34
N TRP A 21 7.77 -3.18 -6.74
CA TRP A 21 8.97 -2.59 -7.36
C TRP A 21 9.45 -3.37 -8.58
N ALA A 22 9.48 -4.71 -8.50
CA ALA A 22 9.84 -5.57 -9.64
C ALA A 22 8.87 -5.36 -10.82
N GLY A 23 7.58 -5.21 -10.53
CA GLY A 23 6.56 -4.87 -11.51
C GLY A 23 6.84 -3.52 -12.17
N GLN A 24 7.08 -2.45 -11.39
CA GLN A 24 7.34 -1.11 -11.92
C GLN A 24 8.62 -1.03 -12.78
N LEU A 25 9.70 -1.69 -12.36
CA LEU A 25 10.93 -1.80 -13.15
C LEU A 25 10.70 -2.51 -14.48
N SER A 26 9.92 -3.61 -14.46
CA SER A 26 9.56 -4.36 -15.66
C SER A 26 8.64 -3.53 -16.58
N SER A 27 7.70 -2.78 -16.02
CA SER A 27 6.84 -1.84 -16.76
C SER A 27 7.64 -0.76 -17.48
N GLY A 28 8.63 -0.16 -16.80
CA GLY A 28 9.48 0.87 -17.39
C GLY A 28 10.26 0.34 -18.59
N GLN A 29 10.79 -0.88 -18.52
CA GLN A 29 11.48 -1.50 -19.65
C GLN A 29 10.55 -1.98 -20.76
N ALA A 30 9.35 -2.46 -20.42
CA ALA A 30 8.34 -2.85 -21.40
C ALA A 30 7.84 -1.63 -22.20
N ALA A 31 7.60 -0.50 -21.55
CA ALA A 31 7.17 0.74 -22.18
C ALA A 31 8.18 1.28 -23.20
N LEU A 32 9.48 1.21 -22.88
CA LEU A 32 10.55 1.63 -23.79
C LEU A 32 10.65 0.76 -25.05
N ARG A 33 10.21 -0.49 -24.99
CA ARG A 33 10.32 -1.44 -26.12
C ARG A 33 9.08 -1.47 -27.01
N GLY A 34 7.95 -0.86 -26.61
CA GLY A 34 6.78 -0.64 -27.47
C GLY A 34 6.09 -1.88 -28.06
N VAL A 35 6.52 -3.10 -27.69
CA VAL A 35 5.98 -4.36 -28.22
C VAL A 35 5.06 -5.00 -27.19
N PHE A 36 3.79 -5.21 -27.56
CA PHE A 36 2.76 -5.80 -26.70
C PHE A 36 3.10 -7.23 -26.22
N LEU A 37 3.80 -8.03 -27.04
CA LEU A 37 4.22 -9.40 -26.75
C LEU A 37 5.74 -9.48 -26.55
N ASN A 38 6.22 -8.95 -25.43
CA ASN A 38 7.61 -9.07 -25.00
C ASN A 38 7.68 -9.87 -23.68
N TYR A 39 8.79 -10.57 -23.46
CA TYR A 39 9.08 -11.29 -22.22
C TYR A 39 8.92 -10.38 -20.97
N TRP A 40 9.31 -9.11 -21.09
CA TRP A 40 9.15 -8.10 -20.05
C TRP A 40 7.70 -7.75 -19.73
N THR A 41 6.83 -7.72 -20.74
CA THR A 41 5.40 -7.49 -20.57
C THR A 41 4.73 -8.66 -19.86
N ALA A 42 5.10 -9.90 -20.22
CA ALA A 42 4.64 -11.10 -19.53
C ALA A 42 5.08 -11.11 -18.05
N LEU A 43 6.32 -10.73 -17.76
CA LEU A 43 6.83 -10.63 -16.39
C LEU A 43 6.07 -9.59 -15.57
N MET A 44 5.71 -8.45 -16.16
CA MET A 44 4.91 -7.41 -15.51
C MET A 44 3.53 -7.95 -15.10
N TYR A 45 2.83 -8.63 -16.01
CA TYR A 45 1.55 -9.27 -15.70
C TYR A 45 1.68 -10.36 -14.63
N LEU A 46 2.75 -11.17 -14.68
CA LEU A 46 3.02 -12.20 -13.69
C LEU A 46 3.23 -11.59 -12.30
N CYS A 47 4.09 -10.57 -12.18
CA CYS A 47 4.31 -9.84 -10.93
C CYS A 47 3.01 -9.20 -10.42
N LEU A 48 2.18 -8.65 -11.30
CA LEU A 48 0.90 -8.05 -10.94
C LEU A 48 -0.09 -9.09 -10.41
N PHE A 49 -0.14 -10.27 -11.03
CA PHE A 49 -0.96 -11.39 -10.57
C PHE A 49 -0.54 -11.86 -9.16
N PHE A 50 0.76 -12.12 -8.95
CA PHE A 50 1.28 -12.53 -7.64
C PHE A 50 1.08 -11.45 -6.57
N ARG A 51 1.30 -10.18 -6.93
CA ARG A 51 1.05 -9.03 -6.03
C ARG A 51 -0.41 -8.99 -5.58
N GLY A 52 -1.35 -9.19 -6.51
CA GLY A 52 -2.78 -9.26 -6.20
C GLY A 52 -3.11 -10.42 -5.25
N PHE A 53 -2.52 -11.60 -5.49
CA PHE A 53 -2.71 -12.75 -4.63
C PHE A 53 -2.19 -12.52 -3.21
N ILE A 54 -0.99 -11.93 -3.08
CA ILE A 54 -0.42 -11.54 -1.78
C ILE A 54 -1.30 -10.50 -1.09
N TRP A 55 -1.85 -9.54 -1.83
CA TRP A 55 -2.77 -8.54 -1.28
C TRP A 55 -4.02 -9.18 -0.68
N ILE A 56 -4.63 -10.14 -1.36
CA ILE A 56 -5.78 -10.90 -0.84
C ILE A 56 -5.40 -11.65 0.45
N LEU A 57 -4.20 -12.24 0.51
CA LEU A 57 -3.70 -12.89 1.72
C LEU A 57 -3.49 -11.92 2.90
N ILE A 58 -3.08 -10.67 2.62
CA ILE A 58 -2.97 -9.59 3.60
C ILE A 58 -4.36 -9.22 4.12
N LEU A 59 -5.33 -9.00 3.22
CA LEU A 59 -6.73 -8.68 3.56
C LEU A 59 -7.40 -9.79 4.38
N LYS A 60 -7.02 -11.05 4.17
CA LYS A 60 -7.55 -12.19 4.94
C LYS A 60 -7.00 -12.27 6.36
N LYS A 61 -5.89 -11.57 6.67
CA LYS A 61 -5.19 -11.63 7.97
C LYS A 61 -5.31 -10.36 8.81
N MET A 62 -5.52 -9.21 8.18
CA MET A 62 -5.72 -7.93 8.87
C MET A 62 -7.15 -7.45 8.70
N ASP A 63 -7.62 -6.64 9.66
CA ASP A 63 -8.88 -5.92 9.52
C ASP A 63 -8.85 -5.09 8.23
N LEU A 64 -9.85 -5.28 7.38
CA LEU A 64 -9.94 -4.71 6.04
C LEU A 64 -9.69 -3.20 6.09
N ILE A 65 -10.23 -2.54 7.11
CA ILE A 65 -10.16 -1.10 7.31
C ILE A 65 -8.70 -0.64 7.52
N LYS A 66 -7.90 -1.37 8.32
CA LYS A 66 -6.48 -1.02 8.57
C LYS A 66 -5.63 -1.17 7.31
N ALA A 67 -5.85 -2.22 6.54
CA ALA A 67 -5.13 -2.46 5.30
C ALA A 67 -5.42 -1.37 4.25
N TYR A 68 -6.69 -0.95 4.14
CA TYR A 68 -7.08 0.16 3.26
C TYR A 68 -6.49 1.49 3.71
N ALA A 69 -6.49 1.80 5.02
CA ALA A 69 -5.87 3.01 5.54
C ALA A 69 -4.38 3.12 5.18
N LEU A 70 -3.63 2.01 5.30
CA LEU A 70 -2.22 1.95 4.90
C LEU A 70 -2.03 2.15 3.39
N SER A 71 -2.91 1.58 2.56
CA SER A 71 -2.88 1.81 1.11
C SER A 71 -3.17 3.27 0.74
N SER A 72 -4.07 3.95 1.47
CA SER A 72 -4.36 5.38 1.27
C SER A 72 -3.13 6.27 1.48
N VAL A 73 -2.25 5.92 2.43
CA VAL A 73 -1.00 6.65 2.70
C VAL A 73 -0.06 6.64 1.48
N ASN A 74 -0.01 5.54 0.72
CA ASN A 74 0.84 5.47 -0.47
C ASN A 74 0.46 6.51 -1.54
N PHE A 75 -0.83 6.83 -1.68
CA PHE A 75 -1.29 7.87 -2.60
C PHE A 75 -0.83 9.27 -2.22
N LEU A 76 -0.40 9.49 -0.97
CA LEU A 76 0.29 10.72 -0.58
C LEU A 76 1.81 10.61 -0.73
N ILE A 77 2.39 9.52 -0.22
CA ILE A 77 3.84 9.34 -0.19
C ILE A 77 4.42 9.34 -1.60
N VAL A 78 3.85 8.58 -2.53
CA VAL A 78 4.38 8.42 -3.89
C VAL A 78 4.49 9.76 -4.63
N PRO A 79 3.41 10.55 -4.78
CA PRO A 79 3.51 11.87 -5.42
C PRO A 79 4.32 12.89 -4.61
N LEU A 80 4.36 12.82 -3.27
CA LEU A 80 5.23 13.68 -2.47
C LEU A 80 6.72 13.39 -2.76
N LEU A 81 7.11 12.11 -2.82
CA LEU A 81 8.44 11.68 -3.23
C LEU A 81 8.72 12.06 -4.69
N SER A 82 7.73 11.92 -5.57
CA SER A 82 7.84 12.33 -6.97
C SER A 82 8.10 13.83 -7.10
N ARG A 83 7.42 14.69 -6.33
CA ARG A 83 7.72 16.13 -6.27
C ARG A 83 9.14 16.38 -5.78
N PHE A 84 9.60 15.64 -4.77
CA PHE A 84 10.96 15.82 -4.24
C PHE A 84 12.04 15.41 -5.25
N PHE A 85 11.86 14.29 -5.96
CA PHE A 85 12.82 13.76 -6.92
C PHE A 85 12.75 14.43 -8.30
N LEU A 86 11.55 14.63 -8.86
CA LEU A 86 11.35 15.16 -10.22
C LEU A 86 11.10 16.68 -10.25
N LYS A 87 10.88 17.36 -9.12
CA LYS A 87 10.60 18.81 -9.01
C LYS A 87 9.42 19.32 -9.85
N GLU A 88 8.54 18.47 -10.36
CA GLU A 88 7.38 18.85 -11.18
C GLU A 88 6.27 19.54 -10.37
N ASN A 89 5.62 20.57 -10.93
CA ASN A 89 4.56 21.31 -10.25
C ASN A 89 3.36 20.41 -9.94
N LEU A 90 3.05 20.28 -8.64
CA LEU A 90 1.88 19.55 -8.17
C LEU A 90 0.63 20.29 -8.62
N GLU A 91 -0.21 19.61 -9.41
CA GLU A 91 -1.50 20.13 -9.84
C GLU A 91 -2.39 20.42 -8.61
N LEU A 92 -3.14 21.52 -8.63
CA LEU A 92 -4.04 21.92 -7.53
C LEU A 92 -5.03 20.81 -7.12
N LYS A 93 -5.38 19.92 -8.07
CA LYS A 93 -6.21 18.73 -7.82
C LYS A 93 -5.58 17.76 -6.81
N TYR A 94 -4.26 17.59 -6.85
CA TYR A 94 -3.55 16.77 -5.88
C TYR A 94 -3.59 17.37 -4.48
N LEU A 95 -3.41 18.69 -4.36
CA LEU A 95 -3.50 19.39 -3.07
C LEU A 95 -4.89 19.26 -2.45
N LEU A 96 -5.95 19.39 -3.26
CA LEU A 96 -7.33 19.16 -2.81
C LEU A 96 -7.54 17.74 -2.31
N GLY A 97 -7.14 16.73 -3.10
CA GLY A 97 -7.27 15.32 -2.71
C GLY A 97 -6.44 14.96 -1.47
N ALA A 98 -5.20 15.45 -1.39
CA ALA A 98 -4.34 15.26 -0.22
C ALA A 98 -4.95 15.90 1.04
N SER A 99 -5.54 17.10 0.91
CA SER A 99 -6.22 17.76 2.03
C SER A 99 -7.43 16.98 2.55
N LEU A 100 -8.04 16.12 1.73
CA LEU A 100 -9.18 15.28 2.11
C LEU A 100 -8.72 13.94 2.72
N ILE A 101 -7.64 13.35 2.20
CA ILE A 101 -7.12 12.07 2.66
C ILE A 101 -6.42 12.18 4.03
N ILE A 102 -5.62 13.25 4.25
CA ILE A 102 -4.91 13.49 5.53
C ILE A 102 -5.85 13.46 6.75
N PRO A 103 -6.93 14.26 6.80
CA PRO A 103 -7.84 14.24 7.95
C PRO A 103 -8.55 12.90 8.09
N GLY A 104 -8.87 12.21 6.98
CA GLY A 104 -9.44 10.86 7.03
C GLY A 104 -8.50 9.86 7.74
N ILE A 105 -7.20 9.90 7.43
CA ILE A 105 -6.19 9.07 8.09
C ILE A 105 -6.02 9.47 9.56
N LEU A 106 -5.99 10.77 9.86
CA LEU A 106 -5.87 11.27 11.24
C LEU A 106 -7.04 10.82 12.12
N LEU A 107 -8.28 10.94 11.61
CA LEU A 107 -9.49 10.49 12.30
C LEU A 107 -9.46 8.97 12.52
N PHE A 108 -9.02 8.21 11.52
CA PHE A 108 -8.86 6.77 11.65
C PHE A 108 -7.84 6.39 12.73
N ALA A 109 -6.67 7.04 12.74
CA ALA A 109 -5.64 6.81 13.75
C ALA A 109 -6.10 7.17 15.17
N LEU A 110 -6.87 8.26 15.32
CA LEU A 110 -7.47 8.67 16.59
C LEU A 110 -8.57 7.68 17.05
N GLY A 111 -9.37 7.17 16.11
CA GLY A 111 -10.39 6.15 16.37
C GLY A 111 -9.80 4.82 16.83
N GLU A 112 -8.69 4.37 16.23
CA GLU A 112 -8.02 3.13 16.59
C GLU A 112 -7.48 3.16 18.03
N LYS A 113 -6.89 4.29 18.47
CA LYS A 113 -6.47 4.48 19.88
C LYS A 113 -7.64 4.38 20.85
N ARG A 114 -8.82 4.89 20.47
CA ARG A 114 -10.03 4.82 21.30
C ARG A 114 -10.58 3.40 21.41
N GLN A 115 -10.60 2.63 20.33
CA GLN A 115 -11.04 1.22 20.38
C GLN A 115 -10.10 0.35 21.22
N SER A 116 -8.79 0.57 21.11
CA SER A 116 -7.81 -0.15 21.93
C SER A 116 -7.94 0.19 23.43
N SER A 117 -8.32 1.42 23.79
CA SER A 117 -8.51 1.82 25.19
C SER A 117 -9.91 1.50 25.75
N ALA A 118 -10.95 1.51 24.91
CA ALA A 118 -12.31 1.16 25.30
C ALA A 118 -12.50 -0.35 25.49
N GLY A 119 -11.89 -1.18 24.64
CA GLY A 119 -11.92 -2.64 24.78
C GLY A 119 -11.23 -3.14 26.05
N VAL A 120 -10.18 -2.47 26.51
CA VAL A 120 -9.49 -2.79 27.77
C VAL A 120 -10.31 -2.40 29.01
N LYS A 121 -11.13 -1.34 28.92
CA LYS A 121 -12.01 -0.93 30.02
C LYS A 121 -13.24 -1.84 30.18
N ALA A 122 -13.83 -2.31 29.08
CA ALA A 122 -15.02 -3.18 29.11
C ALA A 122 -14.74 -4.61 29.61
N VAL A 123 -13.49 -5.08 29.53
CA VAL A 123 -13.07 -6.40 30.06
C VAL A 123 -12.71 -6.33 31.56
N ARG A 124 -12.57 -5.12 32.13
CA ARG A 124 -12.09 -4.91 33.50
C ARG A 124 -13.16 -4.40 34.48
N SER A 125 -14.42 -4.26 34.04
CA SER A 125 -15.59 -3.96 34.88
C SER A 125 -16.48 -5.18 35.02
#